data_AF-A0A2V8NR84-F1
#
_entry.id   AF-A0A2V8NR84-F1
#
_cell.length_a   1.000
_cell.length_b   1.000
_cell.length_c   1.000
_cell.angle_alpha   90.00
_cell.angle_beta   90.00
_cell.angle_gamma   90.00
#
_symmetry.space_group_name_H-M   'P 1'
#
loop_
_entity.id
_entity.type
_entity.pdbx_description
1 polymer ?
#
loop_
_entity_poly.entity_id
_entity_poly.type
_entity_poly.pdbx_seq_one_letter_code
_entity_poly.pdbx_strand_id
1 'polypeptide(L)' 'MDDHTQEQINLYRANAQSFGDAALDAMNRGDIGLARTASRQAAQYARIVMQLESGEKQVAPEDRVEQSEPEASQANSISV' A
#
# COMPACT_ATOMS: atom_id res chain seq x y z
N MET A 1 1.00 10.45 21.92
CA MET A 1 1.83 9.58 21.07
C MET A 1 3.01 9.15 21.92
N ASP A 2 3.20 7.84 22.08
CA ASP A 2 4.27 7.27 22.90
C ASP A 2 5.62 7.24 22.15
N ASP A 3 6.71 7.17 22.90
CA ASP A 3 8.09 7.21 22.36
C ASP A 3 8.35 6.06 21.37
N HIS A 4 7.73 4.91 21.58
CA HIS A 4 7.85 3.77 20.69
C HIS A 4 7.15 4.01 19.35
N THR A 5 5.94 4.56 19.36
CA THR A 5 5.24 4.99 18.13
C THR A 5 6.02 6.08 17.40
N GLN A 6 6.67 7.01 18.11
CA GLN A 6 7.53 8.03 17.50
C GLN A 6 8.76 7.45 16.81
N GLU A 7 9.42 6.47 17.45
CA GLU A 7 10.54 5.74 16.86
C GLU A 7 10.13 4.99 15.59
N GLN A 8 8.98 4.30 15.62
CA GLN A 8 8.44 3.61 14.44
C GLN A 8 8.14 4.58 13.29
N ILE A 9 7.53 5.73 13.58
CA ILE A 9 7.26 6.75 12.55
C ILE A 9 8.56 7.25 11.92
N ASN A 10 9.60 7.49 12.73
CA ASN A 10 10.89 7.92 12.23
C ASN A 10 11.53 6.85 11.33
N LEU A 11 11.44 5.57 11.71
CA LEU A 11 11.93 4.45 10.89
C LEU A 11 11.19 4.38 9.54
N TYR A 12 9.87 4.44 9.55
CA TYR A 12 9.07 4.37 8.31
C TYR A 12 9.29 5.59 7.42
N ARG A 13 9.48 6.79 8.00
CA ARG A 13 9.87 7.99 7.23
C ARG A 13 11.22 7.82 6.55
N ALA A 14 12.23 7.33 7.27
CA ALA A 14 13.55 7.08 6.71
C ALA A 14 13.50 6.09 5.54
N ASN A 15 12.71 5.02 5.67
CA ASN A 15 12.50 4.06 4.59
C ASN A 15 11.77 4.70 3.40
N ALA A 16 10.70 5.47 3.63
CA ALA A 16 9.97 6.15 2.56
C ALA A 16 10.89 7.10 1.76
N GLN A 17 11.75 7.84 2.45
CA GLN A 17 12.74 8.72 1.83
C GLN A 17 13.76 7.93 1.02
N SER A 18 14.37 6.90 1.61
CA SER A 18 15.36 6.04 0.93
C SER A 18 14.81 5.44 -0.37
N PHE A 19 13.58 4.90 -0.35
CA PHE A 19 12.95 4.39 -1.57
C PHE A 19 12.54 5.49 -2.56
N GLY A 20 12.20 6.68 -2.07
CA GLY A 20 11.96 7.85 -2.92
C GLY A 20 13.22 8.26 -3.68
N ASP A 21 14.35 8.34 -2.98
CA ASP A 21 15.65 8.67 -3.57
C ASP A 21 16.09 7.60 -4.57
N ALA A 22 15.90 6.32 -4.24
CA ALA A 22 16.16 5.21 -5.15
C ALA A 22 15.27 5.26 -6.40
N ALA A 23 14.01 5.70 -6.25
CA ALA A 23 13.12 5.88 -7.39
C ALA A 23 13.60 7.00 -8.31
N LEU A 24 14.03 8.14 -7.75
CA LEU A 24 14.58 9.26 -8.52
C LEU A 24 15.88 8.88 -9.24
N ASP A 25 16.78 8.17 -8.58
CA ASP A 25 18.02 7.67 -9.20
C ASP A 25 17.70 6.68 -10.33
N ALA A 26 16.77 5.75 -10.13
CA ALA A 26 16.31 4.85 -11.18
C ALA A 26 15.68 5.57 -12.37
N MET A 27 14.87 6.62 -12.13
CA MET A 27 14.32 7.48 -13.19
C MET A 27 15.42 8.17 -13.98
N ASN A 28 16.42 8.73 -13.29
CA ASN A 28 17.56 9.40 -13.92
C ASN A 28 18.39 8.44 -14.80
N ARG A 29 18.44 7.17 -14.43
CA ARG A 29 19.10 6.10 -15.21
C ARG A 29 18.23 5.54 -16.33
N GLY A 30 16.96 5.95 -16.43
CA GLY A 30 16.00 5.42 -17.40
C GLY A 30 15.43 4.04 -17.03
N ASP A 31 15.70 3.53 -15.83
CA ASP A 31 15.12 2.27 -15.36
C ASP A 31 13.73 2.51 -14.76
N ILE A 32 12.74 2.60 -15.66
CA ILE A 32 11.34 2.87 -15.29
C ILE A 32 10.73 1.75 -14.44
N GLY A 33 11.18 0.50 -14.62
CA GLY A 33 10.68 -0.65 -13.86
C GLY A 33 11.10 -0.58 -12.40
N LEU A 34 12.39 -0.30 -12.17
CA LEU A 34 12.94 -0.10 -10.84
C LEU A 34 12.35 1.16 -10.19
N ALA A 35 12.26 2.27 -10.93
CA ALA A 35 11.67 3.51 -10.45
C ALA A 35 10.22 3.33 -9.97
N ARG A 36 9.41 2.60 -10.73
CA ARG A 36 8.02 2.31 -10.37
C ARG A 36 7.94 1.46 -9.10
N THR A 37 8.80 0.45 -8.99
CA THR A 37 8.83 -0.44 -7.82
C THR A 37 9.24 0.32 -6.57
N ALA A 38 10.32 1.09 -6.64
CA ALA A 38 10.79 1.93 -5.54
C ALA A 38 9.75 2.98 -5.13
N SER A 39 9.10 3.63 -6.10
CA SER A 39 8.01 4.60 -5.84
C SER A 39 6.83 3.97 -5.10
N ARG A 40 6.45 2.73 -5.45
CA ARG A 40 5.37 2.01 -4.74
C ARG A 40 5.75 1.71 -3.30
N GLN A 41 6.98 1.29 -3.05
CA GLN A 41 7.47 1.02 -1.70
C GLN A 41 7.53 2.30 -0.87
N ALA A 42 8.05 3.40 -1.43
CA ALA A 42 8.04 4.71 -0.78
C ALA A 42 6.62 5.15 -0.39
N ALA A 43 5.65 5.00 -1.30
CA ALA A 43 4.25 5.32 -1.04
C ALA A 43 3.62 4.44 0.05
N GLN A 44 3.96 3.15 0.12
CA GLN A 44 3.49 2.25 1.17
C GLN A 44 3.97 2.70 2.55
N TYR A 45 5.26 3.01 2.70
CA TYR A 45 5.79 3.50 3.97
C TYR A 45 5.23 4.88 4.35
N ALA A 46 5.07 5.79 3.39
CA ALA A 46 4.44 7.09 3.64
C ALA A 46 3.00 6.94 4.15
N ARG A 47 2.22 5.99 3.61
CA ARG A 47 0.87 5.70 4.12
C ARG A 47 0.89 5.19 5.56
N ILE A 48 1.83 4.30 5.90
CA ILE A 48 1.97 3.79 7.28
C ILE A 48 2.29 4.95 8.23
N VAL A 49 3.19 5.85 7.85
CA VAL A 49 3.50 7.07 8.62
C VAL A 49 2.23 7.88 8.86
N MET A 50 1.47 8.18 7.81
CA MET A 50 0.22 8.95 7.93
C MET A 50 -0.82 8.27 8.84
N GLN A 51 -0.90 6.94 8.80
CA GLN A 51 -1.79 6.15 9.67
C GLN A 51 -1.36 6.23 11.14
N LEU A 52 -0.06 6.09 11.41
CA LEU A 52 0.47 6.19 12.76
C LEU A 52 0.34 7.61 13.33
N GLU A 53 0.53 8.65 12.50
CA GLU A 53 0.40 10.05 12.93
C GLU A 53 -1.04 10.48 13.19
N SER A 54 -1.99 9.97 12.39
CA SER A 54 -3.41 10.30 12.56
C SER A 54 -4.07 9.53 13.71
N GLY A 55 -3.49 8.41 14.15
CA GLY A 55 -4.13 7.48 15.08
C GLY A 55 -5.37 6.81 14.50
N GLU A 56 -5.68 7.04 13.22
CA GLU A 56 -6.78 6.41 12.51
C GLU A 56 -6.29 5.10 11.87
N LYS A 57 -6.96 3.99 12.24
CA LYS A 57 -6.92 2.75 11.47
C LYS A 57 -7.60 3.01 10.12
N GLN A 58 -6.89 3.53 9.14
CA GLN A 58 -7.42 3.53 7.78
C GLN A 58 -7.26 2.12 7.19
N VAL A 59 -8.43 1.56 6.88
CA VAL A 59 -8.71 0.29 6.22
C VAL A 59 -7.59 -0.06 5.24
N ALA A 60 -7.11 -1.31 5.33
CA ALA A 60 -6.15 -1.85 4.37
C ALA A 60 -6.57 -1.41 2.95
N PRO A 61 -5.63 -0.98 2.09
CA PRO A 61 -5.98 -0.76 0.68
C PRO A 61 -6.64 -2.06 0.26
N GLU A 62 -7.93 -2.02 -0.08
CA GLU A 62 -8.64 -3.24 -0.38
C GLU A 62 -7.87 -3.89 -1.52
N ASP A 63 -7.18 -4.98 -1.19
CA ASP A 63 -6.77 -6.01 -2.13
C ASP A 63 -8.02 -6.83 -2.50
N ARG A 64 -9.18 -6.17 -2.61
CA ARG A 64 -10.23 -6.58 -3.51
C ARG A 64 -9.72 -6.28 -4.90
N VAL A 65 -8.89 -7.20 -5.38
CA VAL A 65 -9.24 -7.85 -6.63
C VAL A 65 -10.71 -8.23 -6.45
N GLU A 66 -11.61 -7.44 -7.02
CA GLU A 66 -12.95 -7.89 -7.33
C GLU A 66 -12.76 -9.19 -8.13
N GLN A 67 -12.81 -10.34 -7.44
CA GLN A 67 -13.41 -11.51 -8.05
C GLN A 67 -14.88 -11.13 -8.23
N SER A 68 -15.14 -10.41 -9.32
CA SER A 68 -16.41 -10.47 -10.00
C SER A 68 -16.59 -11.91 -10.47
N GLU A 69 -16.93 -12.81 -9.54
CA GLU A 69 -17.60 -14.03 -9.93
C GLU A 69 -19.07 -13.67 -10.16
N PRO A 70 -19.57 -13.86 -11.39
CA PRO A 70 -20.89 -13.43 -11.79
C PRO A 70 -21.96 -14.23 -11.06
N GLU A 71 -23.08 -13.56 -10.82
CA GLU A 71 -24.38 -14.10 -10.44
C GLU A 71 -24.58 -15.56 -10.90
N ALA A 72 -24.35 -16.52 -10.00
CA ALA A 72 -24.99 -17.82 -10.09
C ALA A 72 -26.44 -17.64 -9.60
N SER A 73 -27.23 -17.10 -10.51
CA SER A 73 -28.68 -17.21 -10.62
C SER A 73 -29.24 -18.36 -9.78
N GLN A 74 -29.83 -18.04 -8.61
CA GLN A 74 -30.76 -18.94 -7.93
C GLN A 74 -32.02 -19.01 -8.78
N ALA A 75 -31.98 -19.87 -9.80
CA ALA A 75 -33.12 -20.23 -10.61
C ALA A 75 -32.95 -21.67 -11.08
N ASN A 76 -33.35 -22.64 -10.26
CA ASN A 76 -34.43 -23.54 -10.65
C ASN A 76 -34.83 -24.50 -9.53
N SER A 77 -36.12 -24.42 -9.20
CA SER A 77 -36.96 -25.50 -8.71
C SER A 77 -36.75 -26.79 -9.51
N ILE A 78 -36.74 -27.95 -8.85
CA ILE A 78 -37.45 -29.16 -9.27
C ILE A 78 -37.58 -30.08 -8.04
N SER A 79 -38.83 -30.36 -7.71
CA SER A 79 -39.28 -31.43 -6.81
C SER A 79 -39.01 -32.81 -7.42
N VAL A 80 -38.64 -33.79 -6.59
CA VAL A 80 -38.90 -35.23 -6.83
C VAL A 80 -39.36 -35.84 -5.52
#